data_AF-A0BT67-F1
#
_entry.id   AF-A0BT67-F1
#
_cell.length_a   1.000
_cell.length_b   1.000
_cell.length_c   1.000
_cell.angle_alpha   90.00
_cell.angle_beta   90.00
_cell.angle_gamma   90.00
#
_symmetry.space_group_name_H-M   'P 1'
#
loop_
_entity.id
_entity.type
_entity.pdbx_description
1 polymer ?
#
loop_
_entity_poly.entity_id
_entity_poly.type
_entity_poly.pdbx_seq_one_letter_code
_entity_poly.pdbx_strand_id
1 'polypeptide(L)'
;MDKQCSICIKEFSFIKQNKSKCKRCGLVVCLDCNKNEFKISSSMLKPLKKEKVCLQCKTDCLYMEDLLEQLELSWNKETELQFELFQQSLNQEQYKQQIKDAKVQENFKQNLEQIKSDLIKCFITQEMFNYSFQDWICHSTNKMKVNQIFDDIENLLIVFLYRNSEVGYSCELLQISIVLLTLMKDFAALQLLEQIYELMPIEYWPTSTQEPNLQTLVQDFQLAFKIDSTQISQIKKFMEFFSTPNTQSLFIKGLNFSCFHIIFQELVQSMNFEVIQKYLIVVAKCCLKSFGQFGFDYKTIGKQILNKTDYKSITQIKTLLDQKLGNSQLTFSSPKGSMIRKRNSVCSIENSSFTDTLPQIMTQQNSQREIKVEDNFIFNFQNEQNLQIMQLMKMIEQKKKELHELQIKNNALKNQTANKKQISKQDHENYITLIEKVSLEIQDELKQGLQLCDQK
;
A
#
# COMPACT_ATOMS: atom_id res chain seq x y z
N MET A 1 -33.26 14.46 -5.15
CA MET A 1 -32.26 15.43 -5.66
C MET A 1 -31.62 16.14 -4.48
N ASP A 2 -30.29 16.22 -4.43
CA ASP A 2 -29.57 16.86 -3.32
C ASP A 2 -29.87 18.36 -3.25
N LYS A 3 -30.38 18.82 -2.09
CA LYS A 3 -30.72 20.23 -1.82
C LYS A 3 -29.55 21.05 -1.27
N GLN A 4 -28.48 20.39 -0.83
CA GLN A 4 -27.34 21.00 -0.16
C GLN A 4 -26.01 20.39 -0.63
N CYS A 5 -24.91 21.13 -0.48
CA CYS A 5 -23.57 20.65 -0.76
C CYS A 5 -23.17 19.51 0.19
N SER A 6 -22.68 18.40 -0.35
CA SER A 6 -22.28 17.23 0.48
C SER A 6 -21.08 17.49 1.40
N ILE A 7 -20.30 18.54 1.14
CA ILE A 7 -19.10 18.91 1.91
C ILE A 7 -19.42 19.99 2.93
N CYS A 8 -19.86 21.17 2.49
CA CYS A 8 -20.06 22.33 3.37
C CYS A 8 -21.50 22.54 3.84
N ILE A 9 -22.44 21.66 3.45
CA ILE A 9 -23.86 21.68 3.88
C ILE A 9 -24.63 22.94 3.41
N LYS A 10 -23.97 23.89 2.73
CA LYS A 10 -24.63 25.06 2.13
C LYS A 10 -25.75 24.63 1.18
N GLU A 11 -26.93 25.21 1.35
CA GLU A 11 -28.06 25.01 0.44
C GLU A 11 -27.74 25.54 -0.95
N PHE A 12 -28.22 24.82 -1.97
CA PHE A 12 -28.10 25.29 -3.34
C PHE A 12 -29.20 26.32 -3.62
N SER A 13 -28.83 27.53 -4.02
CA SER A 13 -29.78 28.58 -4.40
C SER A 13 -30.67 28.14 -5.56
N PHE A 14 -31.98 28.43 -5.49
CA PHE A 14 -32.95 28.14 -6.56
C PHE A 14 -32.63 28.85 -7.89
N ILE A 15 -32.00 30.03 -7.84
CA ILE A 15 -31.83 30.93 -8.99
C ILE A 15 -30.55 30.65 -9.79
N LYS A 16 -29.49 30.13 -9.15
CA LYS A 16 -28.26 29.68 -9.83
C LYS A 16 -27.99 28.26 -9.40
N GLN A 17 -28.12 27.30 -10.32
CA GLN A 17 -27.74 25.91 -10.09
C GLN A 17 -26.20 25.79 -9.99
N ASN A 18 -25.62 26.34 -8.92
CA ASN A 18 -24.19 26.28 -8.60
C ASN A 18 -23.81 24.88 -8.07
N LYS A 19 -24.34 23.83 -8.70
CA LYS A 19 -24.07 22.44 -8.39
C LYS A 19 -23.02 21.92 -9.37
N SER A 20 -22.05 21.18 -8.86
CA SER A 20 -21.11 20.43 -9.69
C SER A 20 -20.90 19.05 -9.09
N LYS A 21 -20.46 18.10 -9.91
CA LYS A 21 -20.08 16.77 -9.44
C LYS A 21 -18.56 16.68 -9.36
N CYS A 22 -18.06 16.18 -8.23
CA CYS A 22 -16.65 15.81 -8.08
C CYS A 22 -16.33 14.70 -9.08
N LYS A 23 -15.27 14.84 -9.89
CA LYS A 23 -14.87 13.81 -10.86
C LYS A 23 -14.34 12.53 -10.21
N ARG A 24 -13.80 12.65 -8.99
CA ARG A 24 -13.20 11.54 -8.23
C ARG A 24 -14.26 10.70 -7.49
N CYS A 25 -15.01 11.31 -6.57
CA CYS A 25 -15.98 10.59 -5.72
C CYS A 25 -17.45 10.70 -6.19
N GLY A 26 -17.74 11.50 -7.22
CA GLY A 26 -19.10 11.67 -7.76
C GLY A 26 -20.06 12.46 -6.87
N LEU A 27 -19.61 13.02 -5.73
CA LEU A 27 -20.43 13.85 -4.83
C LEU A 27 -20.91 15.14 -5.51
N VAL A 28 -22.13 15.55 -5.16
CA VAL A 28 -22.68 16.85 -5.57
C VAL A 28 -22.22 17.93 -4.60
N VAL A 29 -21.46 18.89 -5.12
CA VAL A 29 -20.79 19.93 -4.33
C VAL A 29 -21.06 21.31 -4.91
N CYS A 30 -20.94 22.36 -4.08
CA CYS A 30 -21.01 23.72 -4.58
C CYS A 30 -19.76 24.08 -5.39
N LEU A 31 -19.83 25.13 -6.22
CA LEU A 31 -18.71 25.60 -7.03
C LEU A 31 -17.46 25.90 -6.19
N ASP A 32 -17.62 26.49 -5.00
CA ASP A 32 -16.49 26.76 -4.09
C ASP A 32 -15.77 25.49 -3.65
N CYS A 33 -16.53 24.40 -3.45
CA CYS A 33 -15.98 23.11 -3.06
C CYS A 33 -15.41 22.33 -4.25
N ASN A 34 -15.79 22.66 -5.49
CA ASN A 34 -15.34 22.00 -6.73
C ASN A 34 -14.35 22.82 -7.57
N LYS A 35 -13.79 23.89 -7.02
CA LYS A 35 -12.79 24.72 -7.69
C LYS A 35 -11.38 24.11 -7.73
N ASN A 36 -11.20 22.96 -7.09
CA ASN A 36 -9.91 22.32 -6.95
C ASN A 36 -9.62 21.45 -8.16
N GLU A 37 -8.41 21.53 -8.70
CA GLU A 37 -7.92 20.63 -9.74
C GLU A 37 -6.79 19.77 -9.18
N PHE A 38 -6.85 18.46 -9.43
CA PHE A 38 -5.84 17.51 -8.97
C PHE A 38 -5.63 16.38 -9.98
N LYS A 39 -4.46 15.75 -9.95
CA LYS A 39 -4.16 14.57 -10.77
C LYS A 39 -4.83 13.35 -10.14
N ILE A 40 -5.86 12.83 -10.79
CA ILE A 40 -6.55 11.61 -10.37
C ILE A 40 -6.55 10.59 -11.50
N SER A 41 -6.72 9.33 -11.17
CA SER A 41 -6.89 8.29 -12.16
C SER A 41 -8.34 8.06 -12.52
N SER A 42 -8.54 7.56 -13.74
CA SER A 42 -9.82 6.96 -14.16
C SER A 42 -9.81 5.44 -14.05
N SER A 43 -8.64 4.83 -13.79
CA SER A 43 -8.46 3.41 -13.49
C SER A 43 -7.05 3.13 -12.96
N MET A 44 -6.83 2.01 -12.25
CA MET A 44 -5.50 1.67 -11.72
C MET A 44 -4.38 1.63 -12.78
N LEU A 45 -4.70 1.30 -14.03
CA LEU A 45 -3.73 1.15 -15.12
C LEU A 45 -3.66 2.34 -16.08
N LYS A 46 -4.48 3.39 -15.88
CA LYS A 46 -4.49 4.57 -16.75
C LYS A 46 -3.64 5.70 -16.17
N PRO A 47 -3.01 6.54 -17.00
CA PRO A 47 -2.25 7.67 -16.51
C PRO A 47 -3.17 8.66 -15.78
N LEU A 48 -2.62 9.29 -14.74
CA LEU A 48 -3.29 10.33 -13.98
C LEU A 48 -3.59 11.54 -14.86
N LYS A 49 -4.80 12.09 -14.72
CA LYS A 49 -5.26 13.28 -15.44
C LYS A 49 -5.69 14.37 -14.46
N LYS A 50 -5.44 15.61 -14.84
CA LYS A 50 -5.85 16.77 -14.04
C LYS A 50 -7.37 16.96 -14.17
N GLU A 51 -8.09 16.82 -13.07
CA GLU A 51 -9.56 16.86 -13.04
C GLU A 51 -10.07 17.70 -11.87
N LYS A 52 -11.32 18.18 -11.97
CA LYS A 52 -11.97 18.92 -10.89
C LYS A 52 -12.47 17.99 -9.77
N VAL A 53 -12.01 18.25 -8.56
CA VAL A 53 -12.31 17.42 -7.38
C VAL A 53 -12.88 18.25 -6.24
N CYS A 54 -13.60 17.59 -5.33
CA CYS A 54 -14.06 18.24 -4.11
C CYS A 54 -12.92 18.47 -3.12
N LEU A 55 -13.13 19.35 -2.14
CA LEU A 55 -12.15 19.67 -1.10
C LEU A 55 -11.68 18.43 -0.31
N GLN A 56 -12.58 17.50 0.02
CA GLN A 56 -12.23 16.27 0.73
C GLN A 56 -11.33 15.37 -0.11
N CYS A 57 -11.69 15.15 -1.38
CA CYS A 57 -10.85 14.41 -2.33
C CYS A 57 -9.49 15.06 -2.53
N LYS A 58 -9.41 16.39 -2.61
CA LYS A 58 -8.11 17.09 -2.67
C LYS A 58 -7.26 16.83 -1.42
N THR A 59 -7.87 16.88 -0.24
CA THR A 59 -7.16 16.66 1.03
C THR A 59 -6.56 15.26 1.08
N ASP A 60 -7.32 14.26 0.67
CA ASP A 60 -6.86 12.87 0.60
C ASP A 60 -5.80 12.66 -0.50
N CYS A 61 -5.92 13.32 -1.66
CA CYS A 61 -4.86 13.26 -2.68
C CYS A 61 -3.55 13.90 -2.23
N LEU A 62 -3.61 15.07 -1.56
CA LEU A 62 -2.43 15.72 -1.00
C LEU A 62 -1.75 14.85 0.05
N TYR A 63 -2.52 14.17 0.89
CA TYR A 63 -1.99 13.20 1.85
C TYR A 63 -1.25 12.05 1.16
N MET A 64 -1.81 11.50 0.09
CA MET A 64 -1.15 10.44 -0.69
C MET A 64 0.13 10.90 -1.36
N GLU A 65 0.14 12.08 -1.99
CA GLU A 65 1.36 12.63 -2.61
C GLU A 65 2.46 12.86 -1.58
N ASP A 66 2.12 13.44 -0.42
CA ASP A 66 3.07 13.65 0.68
C ASP A 66 3.66 12.33 1.18
N LEU A 67 2.83 11.30 1.35
CA LEU A 67 3.29 9.98 1.79
C LEU A 67 4.20 9.30 0.76
N LEU A 68 3.84 9.35 -0.53
CA LEU A 68 4.65 8.77 -1.62
C LEU A 68 6.02 9.45 -1.73
N GLU A 69 6.06 10.78 -1.55
CA GLU A 69 7.30 11.55 -1.61
C GLU A 69 8.19 11.29 -0.39
N GLN A 70 7.62 11.31 0.82
CA GLN A 70 8.38 11.14 2.06
C GLN A 70 8.94 9.72 2.21
N LEU A 71 8.18 8.70 1.83
CA LEU A 71 8.54 7.29 2.05
C LEU A 71 9.09 6.60 0.79
N GLU A 72 9.26 7.33 -0.31
CA GLU A 72 9.72 6.83 -1.61
C GLU A 72 8.99 5.54 -2.08
N LEU A 73 7.71 5.41 -1.72
CA LEU A 73 6.94 4.19 -1.91
C LEU A 73 6.71 3.92 -3.40
N SER A 74 6.87 2.65 -3.77
CA SER A 74 6.58 2.18 -5.12
C SER A 74 6.36 0.66 -5.13
N TRP A 75 5.72 0.19 -6.21
CA TRP A 75 5.33 -1.21 -6.35
C TRP A 75 6.51 -2.18 -6.18
N ASN A 76 6.32 -3.16 -5.30
CA ASN A 76 7.20 -4.29 -5.05
C ASN A 76 8.68 -3.88 -4.91
N LYS A 77 8.92 -2.88 -4.04
CA LYS A 77 10.25 -2.38 -3.69
C LYS A 77 10.50 -2.48 -2.21
N GLU A 78 11.77 -2.62 -1.84
CA GLU A 78 12.21 -2.51 -0.45
C GLU A 78 12.01 -1.07 0.04
N THR A 79 11.52 -0.93 1.27
CA THR A 79 11.16 0.36 1.87
C THR A 79 11.69 0.43 3.29
N GLU A 80 11.81 1.64 3.84
CA GLU A 80 12.22 1.84 5.24
C GLU A 80 11.31 1.08 6.21
N LEU A 81 9.99 1.10 5.97
CA LEU A 81 9.02 0.35 6.74
C LEU A 81 9.36 -1.16 6.82
N GLN A 82 9.78 -1.77 5.71
CA GLN A 82 10.22 -3.17 5.71
C GLN A 82 11.42 -3.39 6.65
N PHE A 83 12.40 -2.49 6.63
CA PHE A 83 13.58 -2.60 7.48
C PHE A 83 13.29 -2.35 8.96
N GLU A 84 12.34 -1.46 9.26
CA GLU A 84 11.86 -1.21 10.63
C GLU A 84 11.15 -2.43 11.21
N LEU A 85 10.30 -3.08 10.42
CA LEU A 85 9.51 -4.24 10.86
C LEU A 85 10.34 -5.52 10.93
N PHE A 86 11.25 -5.72 9.98
CA PHE A 86 11.96 -6.98 9.81
C PHE A 86 13.47 -6.76 9.87
N GLN A 87 14.06 -7.05 11.02
CA GLN A 87 15.52 -7.09 11.17
C GLN A 87 16.17 -8.22 10.34
N GLN A 88 15.42 -9.30 10.10
CA GLN A 88 15.77 -10.42 9.23
C GLN A 88 14.53 -10.76 8.41
N SER A 89 14.51 -10.36 7.15
CA SER A 89 13.45 -10.75 6.22
C SER A 89 13.70 -12.15 5.67
N LEU A 90 12.65 -12.78 5.14
CA LEU A 90 12.79 -13.96 4.27
C LEU A 90 13.89 -13.70 3.22
N ASN A 91 14.81 -14.65 3.10
CA ASN A 91 15.85 -14.56 2.07
C ASN A 91 15.18 -14.67 0.69
N GLN A 92 15.51 -13.75 -0.21
CA GLN A 92 14.98 -13.73 -1.58
C GLN A 92 15.10 -15.08 -2.30
N GLU A 93 16.20 -15.81 -2.11
CA GLU A 93 16.39 -17.13 -2.73
C GLU A 93 15.46 -18.20 -2.14
N GLN A 94 15.18 -18.14 -0.83
CA GLN A 94 14.19 -19.02 -0.21
C GLN A 94 12.79 -18.73 -0.75
N TYR A 95 12.42 -17.45 -0.86
CA TYR A 95 11.13 -17.06 -1.43
C TYR A 95 10.98 -17.53 -2.88
N LYS A 96 12.01 -17.36 -3.73
CA LYS A 96 12.01 -17.90 -5.10
C LYS A 96 11.85 -19.41 -5.15
N GLN A 97 12.44 -20.14 -4.21
CA GLN A 97 12.29 -21.59 -4.16
C GLN A 97 10.86 -21.97 -3.76
N GLN A 98 10.26 -21.28 -2.77
CA GLN A 98 8.87 -21.49 -2.38
C GLN A 98 7.88 -21.23 -3.51
N ILE A 99 8.14 -20.23 -4.37
CA ILE A 99 7.32 -20.01 -5.58
C ILE A 99 7.35 -21.24 -6.49
N LYS A 100 8.53 -21.83 -6.71
CA LYS A 100 8.66 -23.04 -7.54
C LYS A 100 7.91 -24.20 -6.92
N ASP A 101 8.09 -24.42 -5.62
CA ASP A 101 7.48 -25.53 -4.89
C ASP A 101 5.95 -25.41 -4.92
N ALA A 102 5.41 -24.20 -4.71
CA ALA A 102 3.97 -23.93 -4.75
C ALA A 102 3.37 -24.17 -6.15
N LYS A 103 4.06 -23.80 -7.24
CA LYS A 103 3.55 -23.96 -8.61
C LYS A 103 3.48 -25.41 -9.10
N VAL A 104 4.20 -26.33 -8.46
CA VAL A 104 4.22 -27.76 -8.86
C VAL A 104 3.05 -28.54 -8.24
N GLN A 105 2.40 -28.03 -7.19
CA GLN A 105 1.29 -28.72 -6.55
C GLN A 105 -0.02 -28.61 -7.36
N GLU A 106 -0.59 -29.74 -7.77
CA GLU A 106 -1.82 -29.78 -8.59
C GLU A 106 -3.05 -29.17 -7.91
N ASN A 107 -3.12 -29.22 -6.58
CA ASN A 107 -4.23 -28.67 -5.78
C ASN A 107 -4.37 -27.14 -5.91
N PHE A 108 -3.35 -26.45 -6.45
CA PHE A 108 -3.38 -25.01 -6.65
C PHE A 108 -3.99 -24.54 -7.96
N LYS A 109 -4.29 -25.45 -8.91
CA LYS A 109 -4.83 -25.08 -10.23
C LYS A 109 -6.15 -24.28 -10.12
N GLN A 110 -7.08 -24.70 -9.25
CA GLN A 110 -8.36 -24.00 -9.05
C GLN A 110 -8.18 -22.60 -8.44
N ASN A 111 -7.37 -22.48 -7.38
CA ASN A 111 -7.07 -21.18 -6.78
C ASN A 111 -6.40 -20.24 -7.78
N LEU A 112 -5.50 -20.76 -8.62
CA LEU A 112 -4.80 -19.97 -9.63
C LEU A 112 -5.74 -19.39 -10.69
N GLU A 113 -6.68 -20.17 -11.19
CA GLU A 113 -7.69 -19.70 -12.15
C GLU A 113 -8.58 -18.62 -11.53
N GLN A 114 -9.00 -18.82 -10.27
CA GLN A 114 -9.80 -17.84 -9.54
C GLN A 114 -9.01 -16.54 -9.31
N ILE A 115 -7.75 -16.63 -8.86
CA ILE A 115 -6.85 -15.47 -8.68
C ILE A 115 -6.75 -14.68 -9.98
N LYS A 116 -6.51 -15.34 -11.12
CA LYS A 116 -6.40 -14.67 -12.43
C LYS A 116 -7.70 -13.98 -12.84
N SER A 117 -8.84 -14.64 -12.64
CA SER A 117 -10.15 -14.05 -12.89
C SER A 117 -10.39 -12.80 -12.06
N ASP A 118 -10.03 -12.84 -10.79
CA ASP A 118 -10.22 -11.73 -9.87
C ASP A 118 -9.21 -10.59 -10.07
N LEU A 119 -7.98 -10.89 -10.51
CA LEU A 119 -7.02 -9.88 -10.96
C LEU A 119 -7.55 -9.07 -12.15
N ILE A 120 -8.21 -9.74 -13.10
CA ILE A 120 -8.88 -9.09 -14.22
C ILE A 120 -9.98 -8.16 -13.70
N LYS A 121 -10.86 -8.64 -12.80
CA LYS A 121 -11.90 -7.78 -12.20
C LYS A 121 -11.30 -6.59 -11.44
N CYS A 122 -10.21 -6.83 -10.71
CA CYS A 122 -9.55 -5.80 -9.93
C CYS A 122 -8.98 -4.67 -10.80
N PHE A 123 -8.16 -4.99 -11.81
CA PHE A 123 -7.43 -3.99 -12.58
C PHE A 123 -8.14 -3.52 -13.85
N ILE A 124 -9.05 -4.34 -14.40
CA ILE A 124 -9.78 -4.02 -15.64
C ILE A 124 -11.18 -3.48 -15.32
N THR A 125 -11.99 -4.22 -14.55
CA THR A 125 -13.38 -3.79 -14.24
C THR A 125 -13.46 -2.81 -13.06
N GLN A 126 -12.40 -2.73 -12.24
CA GLN A 126 -12.25 -1.80 -11.10
C GLN A 126 -13.28 -1.99 -9.98
N GLU A 127 -13.88 -3.18 -9.89
CA GLU A 127 -15.01 -3.43 -8.98
C GLU A 127 -14.57 -3.63 -7.53
N MET A 128 -13.29 -3.92 -7.29
CA MET A 128 -12.81 -4.33 -5.97
C MET A 128 -12.38 -3.15 -5.09
N PHE A 129 -11.87 -2.07 -5.66
CA PHE A 129 -11.34 -0.95 -4.88
C PHE A 129 -12.14 0.32 -5.08
N ASN A 130 -12.27 1.12 -4.04
CA ASN A 130 -12.83 2.46 -4.18
C ASN A 130 -11.86 3.40 -4.91
N TYR A 131 -12.37 4.55 -5.35
CA TYR A 131 -11.61 5.54 -6.12
C TYR A 131 -10.28 5.94 -5.47
N SER A 132 -10.20 5.92 -4.12
CA SER A 132 -9.01 6.37 -3.42
C SER A 132 -7.86 5.39 -3.54
N PHE A 133 -8.16 4.09 -3.38
CA PHE A 133 -7.16 3.05 -3.57
C PHE A 133 -6.79 2.88 -5.04
N GLN A 134 -7.72 3.11 -5.96
CA GLN A 134 -7.42 3.09 -7.40
C GLN A 134 -6.35 4.12 -7.75
N ASP A 135 -6.45 5.34 -7.22
CA ASP A 135 -5.43 6.37 -7.38
C ASP A 135 -4.11 5.95 -6.75
N TRP A 136 -4.12 5.50 -5.49
CA TRP A 136 -2.93 5.03 -4.78
C TRP A 136 -2.17 3.93 -5.55
N ILE A 137 -2.88 2.90 -6.01
CA ILE A 137 -2.31 1.80 -6.78
C ILE A 137 -1.78 2.30 -8.12
N CYS A 138 -2.50 3.20 -8.79
CA CYS A 138 -2.04 3.83 -10.03
C CYS A 138 -0.72 4.60 -9.85
N HIS A 139 -0.60 5.38 -8.78
CA HIS A 139 0.64 6.06 -8.43
C HIS A 139 1.79 5.07 -8.18
N SER A 140 1.52 4.03 -7.39
CA SER A 140 2.52 3.04 -6.97
C SER A 140 3.02 2.17 -8.12
N THR A 141 2.15 1.87 -9.09
CA THR A 141 2.44 1.01 -10.26
C THR A 141 2.91 1.80 -11.48
N ASN A 142 3.15 3.09 -11.34
CA ASN A 142 3.53 3.95 -12.46
C ASN A 142 4.78 3.39 -13.18
N LYS A 143 4.67 3.20 -14.51
CA LYS A 143 5.70 2.61 -15.41
C LYS A 143 5.93 1.09 -15.26
N MET A 144 5.14 0.39 -14.46
CA MET A 144 5.19 -1.07 -14.37
C MET A 144 4.42 -1.72 -15.53
N LYS A 145 4.91 -2.88 -15.99
CA LYS A 145 4.16 -3.70 -16.95
C LYS A 145 3.07 -4.47 -16.23
N VAL A 146 1.87 -4.53 -16.82
CA VAL A 146 0.71 -5.23 -16.23
C VAL A 146 1.03 -6.69 -15.89
N ASN A 147 1.71 -7.41 -16.78
CA ASN A 147 2.10 -8.80 -16.53
C ASN A 147 2.99 -8.94 -15.29
N GLN A 148 3.91 -7.99 -15.08
CA GLN A 148 4.77 -8.01 -13.89
C GLN A 148 3.97 -7.78 -12.60
N ILE A 149 3.01 -6.85 -12.63
CA ILE A 149 2.09 -6.60 -11.49
C ILE A 149 1.33 -7.89 -11.16
N PHE A 150 0.79 -8.56 -12.19
CA PHE A 150 0.00 -9.77 -12.01
C PHE A 150 0.86 -10.93 -11.50
N ASP A 151 2.06 -11.11 -12.06
CA ASP A 151 3.01 -12.13 -11.62
C ASP A 151 3.43 -11.92 -10.16
N ASP A 152 3.69 -10.67 -9.75
CA ASP A 152 4.05 -10.35 -8.36
C ASP A 152 2.92 -10.72 -7.38
N ILE A 153 1.68 -10.38 -7.71
CA ILE A 153 0.50 -10.70 -6.87
C ILE A 153 0.24 -12.20 -6.84
N GLU A 154 0.30 -12.86 -8.00
CA GLU A 154 0.13 -14.31 -8.12
C GLU A 154 1.16 -15.03 -7.24
N ASN A 155 2.45 -14.69 -7.39
CA ASN A 155 3.53 -15.32 -6.64
C ASN A 155 3.37 -15.12 -5.12
N LEU A 156 2.98 -13.93 -4.67
CA LEU A 156 2.71 -13.67 -3.25
C LEU A 156 1.56 -14.54 -2.72
N LEU A 157 0.44 -14.56 -3.44
CA LEU A 157 -0.76 -15.30 -3.02
C LEU A 157 -0.55 -16.81 -3.03
N ILE A 158 0.08 -17.38 -4.06
CA ILE A 158 0.27 -18.83 -4.12
C ILE A 158 1.21 -19.30 -3.01
N VAL A 159 2.26 -18.54 -2.69
CA VAL A 159 3.17 -18.91 -1.60
C VAL A 159 2.48 -18.77 -0.25
N PHE A 160 1.70 -17.71 -0.05
CA PHE A 160 0.91 -17.54 1.18
C PHE A 160 -0.05 -18.71 1.38
N LEU A 161 -0.85 -19.03 0.36
CA LEU A 161 -1.84 -20.12 0.43
C LEU A 161 -1.17 -21.49 0.54
N TYR A 162 0.01 -21.68 -0.05
CA TYR A 162 0.80 -22.90 0.11
C TYR A 162 1.24 -23.11 1.56
N ARG A 163 1.64 -22.04 2.24
CA ARG A 163 2.11 -22.09 3.64
C ARG A 163 0.97 -22.06 4.67
N ASN A 164 -0.18 -21.48 4.31
CA ASN A 164 -1.33 -21.22 5.19
C ASN A 164 -2.64 -21.70 4.54
N SER A 165 -2.65 -22.97 4.10
CA SER A 165 -3.75 -23.58 3.35
C SER A 165 -5.12 -23.50 4.04
N GLU A 166 -5.12 -23.44 5.37
CA GLU A 166 -6.29 -23.36 6.22
C GLU A 166 -7.04 -22.03 6.10
N VAL A 167 -6.37 -20.94 5.67
CA VAL A 167 -7.00 -19.62 5.48
C VAL A 167 -7.89 -19.62 4.25
N GLY A 168 -7.46 -20.28 3.18
CA GLY A 168 -8.10 -20.27 1.87
C GLY A 168 -8.05 -18.93 1.14
N TYR A 169 -8.48 -18.93 -0.12
CA TYR A 169 -8.45 -17.75 -0.99
C TYR A 169 -9.72 -16.88 -0.83
N SER A 170 -9.55 -15.56 -0.91
CA SER A 170 -10.64 -14.57 -0.97
C SER A 170 -10.23 -13.32 -1.75
N CYS A 171 -11.22 -12.52 -2.15
CA CYS A 171 -10.97 -11.20 -2.75
C CYS A 171 -10.32 -10.24 -1.73
N GLU A 172 -10.63 -10.37 -0.45
CA GLU A 172 -10.07 -9.56 0.63
C GLU A 172 -8.58 -9.85 0.82
N LEU A 173 -8.18 -11.13 0.78
CA LEU A 173 -6.78 -11.54 0.77
C LEU A 173 -6.03 -10.93 -0.43
N LEU A 174 -6.63 -10.97 -1.62
CA LEU A 174 -6.09 -10.34 -2.83
C LEU A 174 -5.89 -8.83 -2.65
N GLN A 175 -6.86 -8.14 -2.04
CA GLN A 175 -6.77 -6.70 -1.80
C GLN A 175 -5.66 -6.32 -0.84
N ILE A 176 -5.57 -7.03 0.30
CA ILE A 176 -4.49 -6.82 1.27
C ILE A 176 -3.14 -7.04 0.58
N SER A 177 -3.00 -8.13 -0.18
CA SER A 177 -1.77 -8.45 -0.90
C SER A 177 -1.35 -7.34 -1.88
N ILE A 178 -2.31 -6.79 -2.66
CA ILE A 178 -2.05 -5.66 -3.56
C ILE A 178 -1.56 -4.44 -2.77
N VAL A 179 -2.21 -4.11 -1.65
CA VAL A 179 -1.82 -2.95 -0.83
C VAL A 179 -0.44 -3.17 -0.21
N LEU A 180 -0.13 -4.36 0.30
CA LEU A 180 1.21 -4.67 0.83
C LEU A 180 2.30 -4.52 -0.24
N LEU A 181 2.03 -4.96 -1.48
CA LEU A 181 2.94 -4.77 -2.60
C LEU A 181 3.13 -3.31 -3.01
N THR A 182 2.24 -2.39 -2.62
CA THR A 182 2.51 -0.94 -2.77
C THR A 182 3.44 -0.38 -1.70
N LEU A 183 3.64 -1.11 -0.58
CA LEU A 183 4.35 -0.64 0.60
C LEU A 183 5.71 -1.31 0.82
N MET A 184 5.93 -2.50 0.27
CA MET A 184 7.16 -3.27 0.49
C MET A 184 7.41 -4.32 -0.60
N LYS A 185 8.56 -4.99 -0.48
CA LYS A 185 8.98 -6.07 -1.36
C LYS A 185 8.15 -7.33 -1.09
N ASP A 186 7.87 -8.10 -2.13
CA ASP A 186 7.04 -9.32 -2.12
C ASP A 186 7.33 -10.29 -0.97
N PHE A 187 8.59 -10.63 -0.69
CA PHE A 187 8.92 -11.53 0.43
C PHE A 187 8.65 -10.91 1.82
N ALA A 188 8.78 -9.59 1.96
CA ALA A 188 8.42 -8.88 3.19
C ALA A 188 6.90 -8.72 3.31
N ALA A 189 6.23 -8.48 2.18
CA ALA A 189 4.78 -8.48 2.09
C ALA A 189 4.21 -9.84 2.52
N LEU A 190 4.82 -10.95 2.07
CA LEU A 190 4.44 -12.30 2.51
C LEU A 190 4.56 -12.43 4.03
N GLN A 191 5.70 -12.02 4.59
CA GLN A 191 5.94 -12.12 6.04
C GLN A 191 4.94 -11.29 6.85
N LEU A 192 4.63 -10.06 6.40
CA LEU A 192 3.63 -9.23 7.08
C LEU A 192 2.21 -9.80 6.91
N LEU A 193 1.89 -10.33 5.73
CA LEU A 193 0.60 -10.96 5.47
C LEU A 193 0.36 -12.16 6.38
N GLU A 194 1.37 -13.01 6.54
CA GLU A 194 1.35 -14.14 7.49
C GLU A 194 1.10 -13.67 8.92
N GLN A 195 1.84 -12.66 9.38
CA GLN A 195 1.63 -12.10 10.73
C GLN A 195 0.24 -11.50 10.92
N ILE A 196 -0.30 -10.81 9.91
CA ILE A 196 -1.66 -10.26 9.96
C ILE A 196 -2.69 -11.39 10.12
N TYR A 197 -2.57 -12.48 9.38
CA TYR A 197 -3.51 -13.61 9.47
C TYR A 197 -3.33 -14.44 10.74
N GLU A 198 -2.12 -14.54 11.28
CA GLU A 198 -1.87 -15.13 12.61
C GLU A 198 -2.56 -14.33 13.73
N LEU A 199 -2.64 -13.00 13.58
CA LEU A 199 -3.32 -12.12 14.54
C LEU A 199 -4.84 -12.03 14.30
N MET A 200 -5.29 -12.27 13.07
CA MET A 200 -6.70 -12.19 12.69
C MET A 200 -7.49 -13.35 13.33
N PRO A 201 -8.58 -13.06 14.08
CA PRO A 201 -9.44 -14.10 14.61
C PRO A 201 -9.99 -15.01 13.50
N ILE A 202 -10.07 -16.31 13.77
CA ILE A 202 -10.44 -17.35 12.80
C ILE A 202 -11.84 -17.10 12.22
N GLU A 203 -12.75 -16.47 12.96
CA GLU A 203 -14.10 -16.09 12.50
C GLU A 203 -14.07 -15.14 11.29
N TYR A 204 -12.94 -14.47 11.04
CA TYR A 204 -12.75 -13.63 9.87
C TYR A 204 -12.01 -14.32 8.73
N TRP A 205 -11.51 -15.55 8.90
CA TRP A 205 -10.82 -16.25 7.83
C TRP A 205 -11.79 -16.67 6.70
N PRO A 206 -11.37 -16.65 5.42
CA PRO A 206 -12.22 -17.01 4.29
C PRO A 206 -12.88 -18.39 4.35
N THR A 207 -12.18 -19.38 4.90
CA THR A 207 -12.65 -20.76 5.06
C THR A 207 -13.53 -20.96 6.29
N SER A 208 -13.60 -19.96 7.17
CA SER A 208 -14.29 -20.10 8.44
C SER A 208 -15.79 -20.19 8.26
N THR A 209 -16.39 -21.11 9.00
CA THR A 209 -17.85 -21.24 9.13
C THR A 209 -18.38 -20.55 10.39
N GLN A 210 -17.48 -19.96 11.20
CA GLN A 210 -17.84 -19.30 12.45
C GLN A 210 -18.22 -17.85 12.20
N GLU A 211 -19.34 -17.41 12.79
CA GLU A 211 -19.75 -16.00 12.72
C GLU A 211 -19.08 -15.18 13.83
N PRO A 212 -18.55 -13.98 13.52
CA PRO A 212 -17.94 -13.12 14.52
C PRO A 212 -18.97 -12.61 15.53
N ASN A 213 -18.62 -12.63 16.82
CA ASN A 213 -19.48 -12.09 17.87
C ASN A 213 -19.39 -10.54 17.91
N LEU A 214 -20.39 -9.89 17.31
CA LEU A 214 -20.47 -8.43 17.24
C LEU A 214 -21.07 -7.78 18.50
N GLN A 215 -21.56 -8.57 19.46
CA GLN A 215 -22.26 -8.04 20.63
C GLN A 215 -21.33 -7.20 21.52
N THR A 216 -20.07 -7.63 21.68
CA THR A 216 -19.05 -6.90 22.44
C THR A 216 -18.78 -5.53 21.82
N LEU A 217 -18.64 -5.45 20.49
CA LEU A 217 -18.41 -4.17 19.80
C LEU A 217 -19.55 -3.17 20.02
N VAL A 218 -20.79 -3.65 20.04
CA VAL A 218 -21.97 -2.80 20.31
C VAL A 218 -21.98 -2.33 21.76
N GLN A 219 -21.60 -3.19 22.71
CA GLN A 219 -21.48 -2.83 24.12
C GLN A 219 -20.38 -1.79 24.34
N ASP A 220 -19.20 -1.99 23.76
CA ASP A 220 -18.09 -1.03 23.84
C ASP A 220 -18.48 0.32 23.23
N PHE A 221 -19.20 0.31 22.11
CA PHE A 221 -19.74 1.53 21.51
C PHE A 221 -20.69 2.26 22.48
N GLN A 222 -21.60 1.54 23.14
CA GLN A 222 -22.56 2.11 24.10
C GLN A 222 -21.85 2.70 25.32
N LEU A 223 -20.83 2.02 25.84
CA LEU A 223 -20.03 2.48 26.97
C LEU A 223 -19.27 3.77 26.61
N ALA A 224 -18.66 3.81 25.43
CA ALA A 224 -17.88 4.96 24.98
C ALA A 224 -18.77 6.15 24.55
N PHE A 225 -19.91 5.90 23.93
CA PHE A 225 -20.76 6.94 23.39
C PHE A 225 -22.16 6.80 23.96
N LYS A 226 -22.55 7.73 24.84
CA LYS A 226 -23.94 7.87 25.30
C LYS A 226 -24.86 7.99 24.08
N ILE A 227 -25.59 6.93 23.78
CA ILE A 227 -26.50 6.81 22.63
C ILE A 227 -27.88 6.34 23.09
N ASP A 228 -28.91 6.74 22.35
CA ASP A 228 -30.29 6.32 22.61
C ASP A 228 -30.61 4.92 22.03
N SER A 229 -31.75 4.36 22.41
CA SER A 229 -32.19 3.02 21.98
C SER A 229 -32.39 2.88 20.47
N THR A 230 -32.74 3.97 19.78
CA THR A 230 -32.95 3.99 18.33
C THR A 230 -31.61 3.94 17.60
N GLN A 231 -30.62 4.68 18.09
CA GLN A 231 -29.24 4.65 17.62
C GLN A 231 -28.60 3.28 17.83
N ILE A 232 -28.90 2.59 18.93
CA ILE A 232 -28.41 1.23 19.19
C ILE A 232 -28.85 0.26 18.09
N SER A 233 -30.12 0.30 17.68
CA SER A 233 -30.63 -0.56 16.60
C SER A 233 -29.92 -0.27 15.27
N GLN A 234 -29.66 1.01 14.98
CA GLN A 234 -28.94 1.42 13.77
C GLN A 234 -27.47 0.96 13.79
N ILE A 235 -26.81 1.02 14.95
CA ILE A 235 -25.43 0.56 15.11
C ILE A 235 -25.34 -0.95 14.97
N LYS A 236 -26.29 -1.72 15.53
CA LYS A 236 -26.33 -3.18 15.34
C LYS A 236 -26.38 -3.55 13.86
N LYS A 237 -27.32 -2.96 13.12
CA LYS A 237 -27.40 -3.12 11.66
C LYS A 237 -26.11 -2.70 10.97
N PHE A 238 -25.55 -1.56 11.35
CA PHE A 238 -24.28 -1.12 10.78
C PHE A 238 -23.17 -2.15 10.99
N MET A 239 -23.02 -2.67 12.21
CA MET A 239 -22.00 -3.68 12.51
C MET A 239 -22.25 -4.96 11.72
N GLU A 240 -23.49 -5.45 11.65
CA GLU A 240 -23.85 -6.65 10.87
C GLU A 240 -23.48 -6.50 9.39
N PHE A 241 -23.77 -5.35 8.77
CA PHE A 241 -23.51 -5.13 7.34
C PHE A 241 -22.08 -4.72 7.01
N PHE A 242 -21.40 -4.02 7.93
CA PHE A 242 -20.13 -3.37 7.64
C PHE A 242 -18.94 -4.05 8.30
N SER A 243 -19.10 -4.69 9.46
CA SER A 243 -17.95 -5.19 10.22
C SER A 243 -17.19 -6.28 9.49
N THR A 244 -17.81 -7.40 9.16
CA THR A 244 -17.12 -8.58 8.62
C THR A 244 -16.34 -8.27 7.34
N PRO A 245 -16.93 -7.68 6.28
CA PRO A 245 -16.18 -7.40 5.04
C PRO A 245 -15.06 -6.37 5.23
N ASN A 246 -15.21 -5.43 6.16
CA ASN A 246 -14.18 -4.42 6.42
C ASN A 246 -13.10 -4.92 7.38
N THR A 247 -13.42 -5.81 8.30
CA THR A 247 -12.42 -6.50 9.11
C THR A 247 -11.57 -7.40 8.23
N GLN A 248 -12.21 -8.19 7.36
CA GLN A 248 -11.53 -9.10 6.43
C GLN A 248 -10.64 -8.35 5.44
N SER A 249 -11.06 -7.18 4.95
CA SER A 249 -10.27 -6.34 4.05
C SER A 249 -9.42 -5.27 4.74
N LEU A 250 -9.34 -5.25 6.08
CA LEU A 250 -8.67 -4.20 6.86
C LEU A 250 -9.09 -2.77 6.46
N PHE A 251 -10.37 -2.56 6.19
CA PHE A 251 -11.00 -1.31 5.73
C PHE A 251 -10.68 -0.86 4.29
N ILE A 252 -9.95 -1.67 3.49
CA ILE A 252 -9.60 -1.30 2.11
C ILE A 252 -10.85 -0.99 1.27
N LYS A 253 -11.94 -1.75 1.44
CA LYS A 253 -13.19 -1.51 0.70
C LYS A 253 -13.95 -0.27 1.20
N GLY A 254 -13.95 -0.03 2.51
CA GLY A 254 -14.85 0.92 3.15
C GLY A 254 -14.34 2.33 3.34
N LEU A 255 -13.01 2.55 3.34
CA LEU A 255 -12.40 3.85 3.66
C LEU A 255 -11.56 4.42 2.52
N ASN A 256 -11.37 5.74 2.54
CA ASN A 256 -10.36 6.38 1.69
C ASN A 256 -8.97 5.96 2.18
N PHE A 257 -7.97 6.08 1.30
CA PHE A 257 -6.61 5.63 1.58
C PHE A 257 -6.02 6.34 2.81
N SER A 258 -6.19 7.65 2.96
CA SER A 258 -5.66 8.39 4.13
C SER A 258 -6.19 7.85 5.46
N CYS A 259 -7.47 7.49 5.52
CA CYS A 259 -8.07 6.87 6.70
C CYS A 259 -7.51 5.46 6.94
N PHE A 260 -7.44 4.63 5.89
CA PHE A 260 -6.86 3.30 5.96
C PHE A 260 -5.42 3.34 6.46
N HIS A 261 -4.59 4.23 5.92
CA HIS A 261 -3.17 4.31 6.22
C HIS A 261 -2.91 4.51 7.73
N ILE A 262 -3.68 5.40 8.38
CA ILE A 262 -3.58 5.61 9.84
C ILE A 262 -3.91 4.33 10.61
N ILE A 263 -4.99 3.65 10.23
CA ILE A 263 -5.44 2.41 10.89
C ILE A 263 -4.41 1.30 10.69
N PHE A 264 -3.92 1.16 9.46
CA PHE A 264 -2.95 0.16 9.07
C PHE A 264 -1.62 0.38 9.78
N GLN A 265 -1.15 1.63 9.87
CA GLN A 265 0.05 1.98 10.61
C GLN A 265 -0.06 1.61 12.10
N GLU A 266 -1.19 1.91 12.76
CA GLU A 266 -1.41 1.53 14.17
C GLU A 266 -1.48 0.00 14.34
N LEU A 267 -2.13 -0.71 13.41
CA LEU A 267 -2.18 -2.18 13.40
C LEU A 267 -0.76 -2.75 13.33
N VAL A 268 0.04 -2.29 12.37
CA VAL A 268 1.40 -2.77 12.13
C VAL A 268 2.36 -2.41 13.27
N GLN A 269 2.25 -1.22 13.85
CA GLN A 269 3.11 -0.80 14.97
C GLN A 269 2.80 -1.56 16.27
N SER A 270 1.52 -1.81 16.53
CA SER A 270 1.07 -2.51 17.74
C SER A 270 1.10 -4.03 17.62
N MET A 271 1.11 -4.57 16.40
CA MET A 271 0.87 -5.97 16.07
C MET A 271 -0.33 -6.53 16.83
N ASN A 272 -1.43 -5.76 16.87
CA ASN A 272 -2.64 -6.12 17.60
C ASN A 272 -3.90 -5.92 16.73
N PHE A 273 -4.62 -7.01 16.46
CA PHE A 273 -5.83 -6.99 15.64
C PHE A 273 -7.01 -6.24 16.29
N GLU A 274 -6.99 -6.04 17.61
CA GLU A 274 -7.98 -5.23 18.33
C GLU A 274 -8.03 -3.77 17.81
N VAL A 275 -6.96 -3.30 17.16
CA VAL A 275 -6.93 -2.01 16.47
C VAL A 275 -8.06 -1.93 15.45
N ILE A 276 -8.26 -2.98 14.63
CA ILE A 276 -9.32 -3.02 13.62
C ILE A 276 -10.71 -2.91 14.27
N GLN A 277 -10.91 -3.62 15.37
CA GLN A 277 -12.15 -3.61 16.14
C GLN A 277 -12.44 -2.23 16.75
N LYS A 278 -11.43 -1.56 17.32
CA LYS A 278 -11.57 -0.16 17.80
C LYS A 278 -11.96 0.78 16.66
N TYR A 279 -11.37 0.62 15.48
CA TYR A 279 -11.69 1.49 14.36
C TYR A 279 -13.07 1.22 13.75
N LEU A 280 -13.66 0.03 13.92
CA LEU A 280 -15.07 -0.18 13.57
C LEU A 280 -15.99 0.72 14.40
N ILE A 281 -15.70 0.84 15.71
CA ILE A 281 -16.42 1.74 16.62
C ILE A 281 -16.24 3.21 16.20
N VAL A 282 -15.01 3.61 15.86
CA VAL A 282 -14.70 4.96 15.39
C VAL A 282 -15.45 5.30 14.10
N VAL A 283 -15.41 4.42 13.09
CA VAL A 283 -16.09 4.62 11.80
C VAL A 283 -17.61 4.66 11.97
N ALA A 284 -18.17 3.76 12.79
CA ALA A 284 -19.59 3.79 13.15
C ALA A 284 -19.98 5.13 13.78
N LYS A 285 -19.12 5.69 14.63
CA LYS A 285 -19.37 6.99 15.28
C LYS A 285 -19.34 8.15 14.28
N CYS A 286 -18.42 8.15 13.32
CA CYS A 286 -18.39 9.13 12.22
C CYS A 286 -19.71 9.15 11.44
N CYS A 287 -20.30 7.97 11.23
CA CYS A 287 -21.46 7.80 10.35
C CYS A 287 -22.82 7.82 11.09
N LEU A 288 -22.82 7.83 12.43
CA LEU A 288 -24.03 7.68 13.25
C LEU A 288 -25.17 8.62 12.86
N LYS A 289 -24.87 9.90 12.58
CA LYS A 289 -25.88 10.90 12.20
C LYS A 289 -26.53 10.63 10.84
N SER A 290 -25.90 9.80 10.00
CA SER A 290 -26.37 9.47 8.65
C SER A 290 -27.21 8.20 8.60
N PHE A 291 -27.11 7.30 9.60
CA PHE A 291 -27.88 6.05 9.63
C PHE A 291 -29.39 6.24 9.71
N GLY A 292 -29.87 7.34 10.30
CA GLY A 292 -31.31 7.64 10.38
C GLY A 292 -31.92 8.25 9.12
N GLN A 293 -31.11 8.61 8.11
CA GLN A 293 -31.57 9.39 6.96
C GLN A 293 -31.71 8.58 5.66
N PHE A 294 -31.16 7.36 5.61
CA PHE A 294 -31.07 6.56 4.39
C PHE A 294 -31.28 5.08 4.68
N GLY A 295 -31.71 4.31 3.67
CA GLY A 295 -31.85 2.86 3.79
C GLY A 295 -30.51 2.16 4.03
N PHE A 296 -30.54 1.02 4.73
CA PHE A 296 -29.38 0.16 4.92
C PHE A 296 -29.19 -0.74 3.68
N ASP A 297 -28.55 -0.20 2.64
CA ASP A 297 -28.01 -1.00 1.53
C ASP A 297 -26.50 -0.78 1.40
N TYR A 298 -25.77 -1.81 0.96
CA TYR A 298 -24.30 -1.83 0.97
C TYR A 298 -23.68 -0.70 0.15
N LYS A 299 -24.30 -0.36 -1.00
CA LYS A 299 -23.80 0.66 -1.92
C LYS A 299 -23.97 2.06 -1.33
N THR A 300 -25.12 2.32 -0.69
CA THR A 300 -25.41 3.59 -0.03
C THR A 300 -24.55 3.78 1.22
N ILE A 301 -24.41 2.75 2.05
CA ILE A 301 -23.58 2.79 3.27
C ILE A 301 -22.11 3.00 2.92
N GLY A 302 -21.53 2.20 2.01
CA GLY A 302 -20.13 2.34 1.61
C GLY A 302 -19.82 3.75 1.07
N LYS A 303 -20.72 4.29 0.24
CA LYS A 303 -20.60 5.67 -0.24
C LYS A 303 -20.67 6.68 0.91
N GLN A 304 -21.56 6.51 1.88
CA GLN A 304 -21.64 7.42 3.02
C GLN A 304 -20.37 7.41 3.85
N ILE A 305 -19.81 6.23 4.13
CA ILE A 305 -18.59 6.10 4.91
C ILE A 305 -17.45 6.86 4.23
N LEU A 306 -17.18 6.57 2.95
CA LEU A 306 -16.15 7.27 2.17
C LEU A 306 -16.30 8.81 2.19
N ASN A 307 -17.54 9.30 2.28
CA ASN A 307 -17.84 10.72 2.31
C ASN A 307 -17.84 11.34 3.71
N LYS A 308 -18.12 10.56 4.76
CA LYS A 308 -18.25 11.04 6.14
C LYS A 308 -17.02 10.79 6.98
N THR A 309 -16.10 9.95 6.50
CA THR A 309 -14.80 9.75 7.12
C THR A 309 -13.72 10.56 6.41
N ASP A 310 -12.91 11.23 7.22
CA ASP A 310 -11.61 11.75 6.84
C ASP A 310 -10.63 11.43 7.97
N TYR A 311 -9.35 11.45 7.64
CA TYR A 311 -8.31 10.99 8.56
C TYR A 311 -8.29 11.83 9.85
N LYS A 312 -8.58 13.15 9.80
CA LYS A 312 -8.62 14.01 10.98
C LYS A 312 -9.78 13.64 11.90
N SER A 313 -10.96 13.44 11.31
CA SER A 313 -12.15 13.01 12.06
C SER A 313 -11.95 11.66 12.74
N ILE A 314 -11.34 10.70 12.03
CA ILE A 314 -11.05 9.37 12.58
C ILE A 314 -10.04 9.47 13.73
N THR A 315 -8.94 10.21 13.58
CA THR A 315 -7.95 10.41 14.65
C THR A 315 -8.59 11.07 15.88
N GLN A 316 -9.38 12.14 15.70
CA GLN A 316 -10.06 12.82 16.80
C GLN A 316 -11.01 11.91 17.57
N ILE A 317 -11.83 11.13 16.85
CA ILE A 317 -12.79 10.21 17.47
C ILE A 317 -12.07 9.03 18.13
N LYS A 318 -10.97 8.54 17.56
CA LYS A 318 -10.13 7.53 18.20
C LYS A 318 -9.53 8.03 19.51
N THR A 319 -8.98 9.25 19.55
CA THR A 319 -8.49 9.85 20.80
C THR A 319 -9.60 9.96 21.84
N LEU A 320 -10.81 10.37 21.45
CA LEU A 320 -11.97 10.42 22.35
C LEU A 320 -12.38 9.03 22.84
N LEU A 321 -12.30 8.01 21.99
CA LEU A 321 -12.59 6.63 22.35
C LEU A 321 -11.60 6.12 23.41
N ASP A 322 -10.30 6.32 23.17
CA ASP A 322 -9.23 5.91 24.09
C ASP A 322 -9.36 6.61 25.45
N GLN A 323 -9.71 7.90 25.47
CA GLN A 323 -9.95 8.65 26.72
C GLN A 323 -11.13 8.10 27.53
N LYS A 324 -12.17 7.62 26.86
CA LYS A 324 -13.42 7.21 27.51
C LYS A 324 -13.42 5.77 27.99
N LEU A 325 -12.78 4.89 27.23
CA LEU A 325 -12.57 3.52 27.67
C LEU A 325 -11.39 3.45 28.65
N GLY A 326 -10.46 4.41 28.63
CA GLY A 326 -9.25 4.35 29.45
C GLY A 326 -8.37 3.15 29.07
N ASN A 327 -7.28 2.93 29.82
CA ASN A 327 -6.43 1.73 29.66
C ASN A 327 -7.13 0.42 30.05
N SER A 328 -8.45 0.40 30.27
CA SER A 328 -9.15 -0.87 30.49
C SER A 328 -9.00 -1.69 29.21
N GLN A 329 -8.27 -2.80 29.31
CA GLN A 329 -8.19 -3.80 28.28
C GLN A 329 -9.63 -4.11 27.86
N LEU A 330 -9.96 -3.75 26.63
CA LEU A 330 -11.17 -4.21 26.00
C LEU A 330 -11.16 -5.74 26.14
N THR A 331 -12.18 -6.30 26.75
CA THR A 331 -12.33 -7.75 26.86
C THR A 331 -12.76 -8.28 25.51
N PHE A 332 -11.87 -8.19 24.53
CA PHE A 332 -12.01 -8.96 23.32
C PHE A 332 -11.74 -10.41 23.69
N SER A 333 -12.55 -11.31 23.17
CA SER A 333 -12.32 -12.74 23.24
C SER A 333 -11.07 -13.07 22.43
N SER A 334 -9.90 -12.82 23.02
CA SER A 334 -8.66 -13.44 22.58
C SER A 334 -8.84 -14.95 22.73
N PRO A 335 -8.54 -15.76 21.71
CA PRO A 335 -8.39 -17.18 21.90
C PRO A 335 -7.29 -17.38 22.95
N LYS A 336 -7.65 -17.96 24.09
CA LYS A 336 -6.67 -18.51 25.02
C LYS A 336 -5.83 -19.54 24.26
N GLY A 337 -4.63 -19.15 23.87
CA GLY A 337 -3.58 -20.05 23.42
C GLY A 337 -3.25 -19.97 21.93
N SER A 338 -2.40 -19.03 21.55
CA SER A 338 -1.31 -19.35 20.63
C SER A 338 -0.01 -19.18 21.40
N MET A 339 0.60 -20.32 21.76
CA MET A 339 2.01 -20.30 22.12
C MET A 339 2.75 -19.70 20.92
N ILE A 340 3.48 -18.62 21.15
CA ILE A 340 4.59 -18.20 20.30
C ILE A 340 5.59 -19.36 20.28
N ARG A 341 5.35 -20.36 19.41
CA ARG A 341 6.38 -21.33 19.04
C ARG A 341 7.23 -20.61 18.01
N LYS A 342 8.41 -20.17 18.45
CA LYS A 342 9.57 -20.03 17.55
C LYS A 342 9.78 -21.38 16.85
N ARG A 343 9.13 -21.60 15.71
CA ARG A 343 9.43 -22.74 14.84
C ARG A 343 10.62 -22.35 13.98
N ASN A 344 11.81 -22.63 14.50
CA ASN A 344 12.87 -23.14 13.66
C ASN A 344 12.43 -24.56 13.27
N SER A 345 11.89 -24.78 12.07
CA SER A 345 11.70 -26.14 11.57
C SER A 345 11.96 -26.22 10.08
N VAL A 346 13.17 -26.72 9.79
CA VAL A 346 13.44 -27.66 8.70
C VAL A 346 12.29 -28.67 8.66
N CYS A 347 11.57 -28.76 7.54
CA CYS A 347 10.52 -29.77 7.35
C CYS A 347 11.02 -30.82 6.35
N SER A 348 11.33 -32.00 6.88
CA SER A 348 11.52 -33.24 6.14
C SER A 348 10.17 -33.78 5.67
N ILE A 349 10.13 -34.15 4.40
CA ILE A 349 8.98 -34.71 3.67
C ILE A 349 8.73 -36.15 4.14
N GLU A 350 7.52 -36.46 4.57
CA GLU A 350 7.01 -37.84 4.53
C GLU A 350 5.63 -37.89 3.87
N ASN A 351 5.56 -38.77 2.87
CA ASN A 351 4.43 -39.05 2.02
C ASN A 351 3.35 -39.84 2.76
N SER A 352 2.08 -39.52 2.54
CA SER A 352 1.03 -40.54 2.57
C SER A 352 -0.11 -40.18 1.62
N SER A 353 -0.27 -41.05 0.62
CA SER A 353 -1.31 -41.12 -0.40
C SER A 353 -2.70 -41.38 0.20
N PHE A 354 -3.73 -40.75 -0.35
CA PHE A 354 -5.05 -41.39 -0.49
C PHE A 354 -5.80 -40.81 -1.70
N THR A 355 -6.18 -41.70 -2.60
CA THR A 355 -6.98 -41.52 -3.82
C THR A 355 -8.48 -41.64 -3.54
N ASP A 356 -9.27 -41.28 -4.57
CA ASP A 356 -10.71 -41.50 -4.80
C ASP A 356 -11.61 -40.33 -4.30
N THR A 357 -12.45 -39.64 -5.09
CA THR A 357 -13.29 -40.07 -6.23
C THR A 357 -13.75 -38.85 -7.09
N LEU A 358 -13.85 -39.04 -8.42
CA LEU A 358 -14.49 -38.20 -9.48
C LEU A 358 -16.05 -38.14 -9.34
N PRO A 359 -16.90 -37.49 -10.21
CA PRO A 359 -16.66 -36.84 -11.55
C PRO A 359 -17.49 -35.56 -11.95
N GLN A 360 -16.99 -34.89 -13.02
CA GLN A 360 -17.67 -34.29 -14.20
C GLN A 360 -18.84 -33.28 -14.09
N ILE A 361 -18.74 -32.16 -14.85
CA ILE A 361 -19.75 -31.68 -15.84
C ILE A 361 -19.19 -30.53 -16.73
N MET A 362 -19.15 -30.84 -18.04
CA MET A 362 -19.42 -30.04 -19.25
C MET A 362 -18.49 -28.94 -19.81
N THR A 363 -18.01 -29.27 -21.02
CA THR A 363 -17.51 -28.48 -22.16
C THR A 363 -18.57 -27.66 -22.91
N GLN A 364 -18.15 -26.51 -23.49
CA GLN A 364 -18.53 -25.85 -24.78
C GLN A 364 -18.42 -24.31 -24.59
N GLN A 365 -17.89 -23.44 -25.47
CA GLN A 365 -17.67 -23.41 -26.92
C GLN A 365 -16.64 -22.30 -27.28
N ASN A 366 -15.93 -22.48 -28.40
CA ASN A 366 -15.01 -21.53 -29.05
C ASN A 366 -15.73 -20.39 -29.80
N SER A 367 -15.05 -19.24 -29.98
CA SER A 367 -14.97 -18.59 -31.31
C SER A 367 -13.73 -17.70 -31.46
N GLN A 368 -13.04 -17.88 -32.59
CA GLN A 368 -11.86 -17.17 -33.07
C GLN A 368 -12.25 -15.85 -33.75
N ARG A 369 -11.37 -14.84 -33.72
CA ARG A 369 -11.26 -13.82 -34.79
C ARG A 369 -9.81 -13.42 -35.05
N GLU A 370 -9.49 -13.29 -36.33
CA GLU A 370 -8.19 -13.06 -36.96
C GLU A 370 -7.65 -11.62 -36.80
N ILE A 371 -6.32 -11.48 -36.78
CA ILE A 371 -5.58 -10.21 -36.70
C ILE A 371 -4.99 -9.88 -38.08
N LYS A 372 -5.09 -8.61 -38.51
CA LYS A 372 -4.61 -8.12 -39.83
C LYS A 372 -3.20 -7.53 -39.76
N VAL A 373 -2.52 -7.62 -40.91
CA VAL A 373 -1.07 -7.50 -41.19
C VAL A 373 -0.45 -6.10 -40.99
N GLU A 374 -1.19 -5.09 -40.52
CA GLU A 374 -0.66 -3.72 -40.31
C GLU A 374 0.15 -3.57 -39.00
N ASP A 375 0.01 -4.51 -38.06
CA ASP A 375 0.70 -4.47 -36.76
C ASP A 375 2.22 -4.76 -36.84
N ASN A 376 2.71 -5.34 -37.93
CA ASN A 376 4.13 -5.73 -38.06
C ASN A 376 5.09 -4.56 -38.32
N PHE A 377 4.62 -3.43 -38.86
CA PHE A 377 5.50 -2.29 -39.17
C PHE A 377 5.73 -1.38 -37.95
N ILE A 378 4.69 -1.20 -37.11
CA ILE A 378 4.78 -0.46 -35.84
C ILE A 378 5.61 -1.25 -34.82
N PHE A 379 5.53 -2.59 -34.85
CA PHE A 379 6.28 -3.48 -33.96
C PHE A 379 7.81 -3.40 -34.15
N ASN A 380 8.29 -3.24 -35.39
CA ASN A 380 9.74 -3.15 -35.66
C ASN A 380 10.34 -1.79 -35.29
N PHE A 381 9.61 -0.69 -35.48
CA PHE A 381 10.10 0.65 -35.10
C PHE A 381 10.12 0.85 -33.57
N GLN A 382 9.14 0.29 -32.84
CA GLN A 382 9.13 0.30 -31.38
C GLN A 382 10.25 -0.57 -30.78
N ASN A 383 10.65 -1.67 -31.44
CA ASN A 383 11.71 -2.53 -30.96
C ASN A 383 13.10 -1.89 -31.04
N GLU A 384 13.42 -1.10 -32.06
CA GLU A 384 14.70 -0.37 -32.12
C GLU A 384 14.80 0.72 -31.04
N GLN A 385 13.71 1.47 -30.79
CA GLN A 385 13.68 2.46 -29.71
C GLN A 385 13.79 1.79 -28.33
N ASN A 386 13.13 0.64 -28.13
CA ASN A 386 13.26 -0.13 -26.89
C ASN A 386 14.68 -0.68 -26.68
N LEU A 387 15.39 -1.04 -27.75
CA LEU A 387 16.78 -1.48 -27.67
C LEU A 387 17.72 -0.34 -27.26
N GLN A 388 17.54 0.85 -27.82
CA GLN A 388 18.30 2.05 -27.42
C GLN A 388 18.03 2.45 -25.97
N ILE A 389 16.76 2.37 -25.53
CA ILE A 389 16.38 2.63 -24.13
C ILE A 389 17.05 1.61 -23.19
N MET A 390 17.06 0.31 -23.53
CA MET A 390 17.75 -0.69 -22.72
C MET A 390 19.26 -0.45 -22.63
N GLN A 391 19.90 0.00 -23.72
CA GLN A 391 21.33 0.35 -23.71
C GLN A 391 21.61 1.54 -22.80
N LEU A 392 20.78 2.59 -22.84
CA LEU A 392 20.88 3.74 -21.94
C LEU A 392 20.65 3.33 -20.48
N MET A 393 19.68 2.45 -20.19
CA MET A 393 19.46 1.94 -18.85
C MET A 393 20.67 1.18 -18.30
N LYS A 394 21.31 0.33 -19.13
CA LYS A 394 22.55 -0.36 -18.74
C LYS A 394 23.69 0.61 -18.43
N MET A 395 23.83 1.69 -19.21
CA MET A 395 24.84 2.71 -18.95
C MET A 395 24.57 3.47 -17.63
N ILE A 396 23.31 3.77 -17.33
CA ILE A 396 22.91 4.41 -16.07
C ILE A 396 23.20 3.48 -14.88
N GLU A 397 22.88 2.19 -14.99
CA GLU A 397 23.18 1.18 -13.97
C GLU A 397 24.68 1.11 -13.67
N GLN A 398 25.51 1.13 -14.72
CA GLN A 398 26.96 1.12 -14.60
C GLN A 398 27.49 2.40 -13.93
N LYS A 399 26.97 3.57 -14.29
CA LYS A 399 27.34 4.84 -13.65
C LYS A 399 26.93 4.91 -12.18
N LYS A 400 25.81 4.31 -11.80
CA LYS A 400 25.40 4.17 -10.38
C LYS A 400 26.37 3.33 -9.58
N LYS A 401 26.88 2.23 -10.15
CA LYS A 401 27.91 1.39 -9.51
C LYS A 401 29.22 2.15 -9.31
N GLU A 402 29.69 2.87 -10.35
CA GLU A 402 30.89 3.71 -10.25
C GLU A 402 30.75 4.79 -9.15
N LEU A 403 29.58 5.43 -9.05
CA LEU A 403 29.32 6.42 -8.01
C LEU A 403 29.36 5.81 -6.61
N HIS A 404 28.78 4.63 -6.43
CA HIS A 404 28.79 3.92 -5.15
C HIS A 404 30.21 3.54 -4.71
N GLU A 405 31.04 3.05 -5.64
CA GLU A 405 32.45 2.75 -5.36
C GLU A 405 33.25 4.01 -4.98
N LEU A 406 32.98 5.15 -5.63
CA LEU A 406 33.59 6.43 -5.28
C LEU A 406 33.16 6.92 -3.89
N GLN A 407 31.90 6.70 -3.50
CA GLN A 407 31.41 7.03 -2.16
C GLN A 407 32.08 6.17 -1.09
N ILE A 408 32.26 4.87 -1.34
CA ILE A 408 33.00 3.97 -0.45
C ILE A 408 34.45 4.45 -0.30
N LYS A 409 35.13 4.80 -1.40
CA LYS A 409 36.50 5.34 -1.37
C LYS A 409 36.57 6.66 -0.60
N ASN A 410 35.60 7.56 -0.77
CA ASN A 410 35.56 8.84 -0.08
C ASN A 410 35.33 8.66 1.43
N ASN A 411 34.46 7.74 1.83
CA ASN A 411 34.25 7.41 3.25
C ASN A 411 35.49 6.74 3.87
N ALA A 412 36.18 5.86 3.12
CA ALA A 412 37.45 5.29 3.56
C ALA A 412 38.53 6.37 3.74
N LEU A 413 38.62 7.34 2.83
CA LEU A 413 39.53 8.49 2.93
C LEU A 413 39.19 9.39 4.13
N LYS A 414 37.90 9.67 4.37
CA LYS A 414 37.42 10.41 5.55
C LYS A 414 37.76 9.71 6.86
N ASN A 415 37.64 8.38 6.90
CA ASN A 415 38.01 7.58 8.06
C ASN A 415 39.53 7.51 8.25
N GLN A 416 40.32 7.51 7.17
CA GLN A 416 41.78 7.67 7.24
C GLN A 416 42.19 9.08 7.72
N THR A 417 41.41 10.13 7.40
CA THR A 417 41.64 11.48 7.93
C THR A 417 41.19 11.64 9.38
N ALA A 418 40.17 10.89 9.82
CA ALA A 418 39.74 10.83 11.22
C ALA A 418 40.74 10.12 12.12
N ASN A 419 41.43 9.07 11.63
CA ASN A 419 42.47 8.35 12.37
C ASN A 419 43.86 9.03 12.38
N LYS A 420 44.03 10.16 11.66
CA LYS A 420 45.26 10.98 11.69
C LYS A 420 45.13 12.26 12.53
N LYS A 421 44.12 12.37 13.40
CA LYS A 421 44.00 13.44 14.41
C LYS A 421 44.41 12.96 15.80
N GLN A 422 45.63 12.43 15.91
CA GLN A 422 46.33 12.32 17.19
C GLN A 422 47.86 12.33 17.06
N ILE A 423 48.40 13.05 16.07
CA ILE A 423 49.85 13.36 15.99
C ILE A 423 50.03 14.85 15.68
N SER A 424 50.50 15.56 16.72
CA SER A 424 51.34 16.77 16.72
C SER A 424 50.97 17.95 15.83
N LYS A 425 50.56 19.07 16.46
CA LYS A 425 50.49 20.43 15.86
C LYS A 425 51.76 20.84 15.10
N GLN A 426 52.93 20.26 15.42
CA GLN A 426 54.21 20.56 14.79
C GLN A 426 54.26 20.13 13.31
N ASP A 427 53.61 19.01 12.95
CA ASP A 427 53.63 18.52 11.56
C ASP A 427 52.71 19.36 10.65
N HIS A 428 51.67 19.96 11.23
CA HIS A 428 50.80 20.87 10.50
C HIS A 428 51.48 22.23 10.27
N GLU A 429 52.24 22.74 11.25
CA GLU A 429 53.08 23.93 11.05
C GLU A 429 54.17 23.66 10.00
N ASN A 430 54.86 22.51 10.08
CA ASN A 430 55.86 22.13 9.07
C ASN A 430 55.27 22.01 7.66
N TYR A 431 54.04 21.49 7.53
CA TYR A 431 53.35 21.37 6.25
C TYR A 431 52.91 22.73 5.69
N ILE A 432 52.45 23.66 6.54
CA ILE A 432 52.13 25.02 6.14
C ILE A 432 53.40 25.76 5.67
N THR A 433 54.51 25.65 6.41
CA THR A 433 55.79 26.25 6.00
C THR A 433 56.31 25.67 4.68
N LEU A 434 56.10 24.38 4.42
CA LEU A 434 56.47 23.75 3.15
C LEU A 434 55.62 24.25 1.98
N ILE A 435 54.31 24.44 2.18
CA ILE A 435 53.41 25.01 1.16
C ILE A 435 53.79 26.45 0.83
N GLU A 436 54.09 27.27 1.84
CA GLU A 436 54.52 28.65 1.62
C GLU A 436 55.84 28.71 0.83
N LYS A 437 56.79 27.82 1.14
CA LYS A 437 58.05 27.73 0.39
C LYS A 437 57.84 27.33 -1.07
N VAL A 438 57.04 26.29 -1.34
CA VAL A 438 56.77 25.83 -2.72
C VAL A 438 55.97 26.87 -3.50
N SER A 439 55.05 27.59 -2.84
CA SER A 439 54.31 28.67 -3.49
C SER A 439 55.20 29.84 -3.90
N LEU A 440 56.24 30.16 -3.11
CA LEU A 440 57.24 31.16 -3.48
C LEU A 440 58.13 30.70 -4.63
N GLU A 441 58.55 29.43 -4.62
CA GLU A 441 59.34 28.85 -5.72
C GLU A 441 58.56 28.86 -7.06
N ILE A 442 57.27 28.53 -7.04
CA ILE A 442 56.41 28.59 -8.24
C ILE A 442 56.24 30.05 -8.72
N GLN A 443 56.10 31.01 -7.81
CA GLN A 443 55.99 32.42 -8.18
C GLN A 443 57.28 32.95 -8.80
N ASP A 444 58.44 32.55 -8.29
CA ASP A 444 59.74 32.92 -8.87
C ASP A 444 59.96 32.27 -10.25
N GLU A 445 59.59 31.00 -10.43
CA GLU A 445 59.66 30.34 -11.74
C GLU A 445 58.71 30.98 -12.76
N LEU A 446 57.49 31.34 -12.36
CA LEU A 446 56.56 32.07 -13.23
C LEU A 446 57.10 33.46 -13.60
N LYS A 447 57.75 34.14 -12.66
CA LYS A 447 58.34 35.46 -12.89
C LYS A 447 59.56 35.39 -13.83
N GLN A 448 60.39 34.35 -13.69
CA GLN A 448 61.47 34.07 -14.64
C GLN A 448 60.94 33.68 -16.03
N GLY A 449 59.86 32.88 -16.09
CA GLY A 449 59.18 32.54 -17.35
C GLY A 449 58.59 33.75 -18.06
N LEU A 450 58.00 34.68 -17.33
CA LEU A 450 57.49 35.95 -17.87
C LEU A 450 58.61 36.86 -18.37
N GLN A 451 59.74 36.95 -17.65
CA GLN A 451 60.92 37.70 -18.11
C GLN A 451 61.54 37.13 -19.40
N LEU A 452 61.48 35.81 -19.60
CA LEU A 452 61.93 35.17 -20.83
C LEU A 452 60.97 35.38 -22.01
N CYS A 453 59.68 35.59 -21.73
CA CYS A 453 58.69 35.97 -22.75
C CYS A 453 58.82 37.42 -23.19
N ASP A 454 59.23 38.33 -22.29
CA ASP A 454 59.45 39.75 -22.61
C ASP A 454 60.80 40.04 -23.29
N GLN A 455 61.70 39.05 -23.38
CA GLN A 455 62.97 39.13 -24.11
C GLN A 455 62.94 38.49 -25.51
N LYS A 456 61.76 38.07 -25.99
CA LYS A 456 61.47 37.73 -27.39
C LYS A 456 60.58 38.78 -28.01
#